data_AF-A0AAW0JXG8-F1
#
_entry.id   AF-A0AAW0JXG8-F1
#
_cell.length_a   1.000
_cell.length_b   1.000
_cell.length_c   1.000
_cell.angle_alpha   90.00
_cell.angle_beta   90.00
_cell.angle_gamma   90.00
#
_symmetry.space_group_name_H-M   'P 1'
#
loop_
_entity.id
_entity.type
_entity.pdbx_description
1 polymer ?
#
loop_
_entity_poly.entity_id
_entity_poly.type
_entity_poly.pdbx_seq_one_letter_code
_entity_poly.pdbx_strand_id
1 'polypeptide(L)'
;MYLLDIGSGFPGSEDTKLKFEEIASVINPALDKYFPPDSGVRVIAEPGRYYIESAFTLAVNTIAKKKKRVWEEQTSSDNADESKEQTNLHVLCE
;
A
#
# COMPACT_ATOMS: atom_id res chain seq x y z
N MET A 1 6.41 8.54 -35.83
CA MET A 1 6.44 7.96 -34.47
C MET A 1 5.16 7.16 -34.32
N TYR A 2 5.22 5.87 -33.96
CA TYR A 2 4.07 4.95 -34.03
C TYR A 2 3.79 4.21 -32.71
N LEU A 3 4.57 4.46 -31.66
CA LEU A 3 4.46 3.78 -30.37
C LEU A 3 4.40 4.84 -29.27
N LEU A 4 3.44 4.71 -28.37
CA LEU A 4 3.29 5.50 -27.15
C LEU A 4 3.36 4.56 -25.95
N ASP A 5 4.24 4.87 -25.02
CA ASP A 5 4.34 4.18 -23.73
C ASP A 5 3.80 5.09 -22.63
N ILE A 6 2.75 4.66 -21.92
CA ILE A 6 2.16 5.39 -20.80
C ILE A 6 2.75 4.99 -19.43
N GLY A 7 3.70 4.04 -19.44
CA GLY A 7 4.47 3.63 -18.27
C GLY A 7 3.67 2.85 -17.24
N SER A 8 4.05 3.01 -15.98
CA SER A 8 3.55 2.25 -14.83
C SER A 8 2.85 3.14 -13.80
N GLY A 9 2.64 2.65 -12.57
CA GLY A 9 2.08 3.46 -11.48
C GLY A 9 0.58 3.28 -11.24
N PHE A 10 -0.04 2.28 -11.85
CA PHE A 10 -1.41 1.89 -11.55
C PHE A 10 -1.49 1.18 -10.18
N PRO A 11 -2.49 1.48 -9.33
CA PRO A 11 -2.67 0.82 -8.03
C PRO A 11 -3.05 -0.66 -8.22
N GLY A 12 -2.48 -1.58 -7.44
CA GLY A 12 -2.80 -3.02 -7.50
C GLY A 12 -3.66 -3.53 -6.33
N SER A 13 -4.10 -2.63 -5.46
CA SER A 13 -5.00 -2.89 -4.34
C SER A 13 -6.10 -1.83 -4.23
N GLU A 14 -7.27 -2.24 -3.75
CA GLU A 14 -8.44 -1.37 -3.51
C GLU A 14 -8.27 -0.44 -2.31
N ASP A 15 -7.27 -0.69 -1.46
CA ASP A 15 -6.97 0.11 -0.25
C ASP A 15 -6.26 1.44 -0.57
N THR A 16 -6.11 1.76 -1.84
CA THR A 16 -5.51 3.00 -2.31
C THR A 16 -6.55 4.11 -2.47
N LYS A 17 -6.16 5.36 -2.16
CA LYS A 17 -7.07 6.52 -2.25
C LYS A 17 -7.54 6.83 -3.68
N LEU A 18 -6.70 6.51 -4.66
CA LEU A 18 -6.96 6.76 -6.08
C LEU A 18 -7.08 5.41 -6.75
N LYS A 19 -8.25 5.10 -7.28
CA LYS A 19 -8.56 3.80 -7.89
C LYS A 19 -8.05 3.71 -9.32
N PHE A 20 -7.87 2.48 -9.79
CA PHE A 20 -7.44 2.23 -11.17
C PHE A 20 -8.44 2.80 -12.20
N GLU A 21 -9.74 2.61 -11.96
CA GLU A 21 -10.81 3.06 -12.84
C GLU A 21 -10.84 4.57 -12.97
N GLU A 22 -10.56 5.31 -11.89
CA GLU A 22 -10.48 6.76 -11.90
C GLU A 22 -9.32 7.23 -12.79
N ILE A 23 -8.16 6.57 -12.71
CA ILE A 23 -7.02 6.84 -13.58
C ILE A 23 -7.38 6.54 -15.05
N ALA A 24 -7.96 5.37 -15.31
CA ALA A 24 -8.36 4.96 -16.67
C ALA A 24 -9.40 5.92 -17.28
N SER A 25 -10.31 6.45 -16.45
CA SER A 25 -11.33 7.41 -16.88
C SER A 25 -10.75 8.74 -17.39
N VAL A 26 -9.54 9.10 -16.93
CA VAL A 26 -8.82 10.30 -17.39
C VAL A 26 -7.89 9.98 -18.56
N ILE A 27 -7.23 8.82 -18.53
CA ILE A 27 -6.30 8.40 -19.59
C ILE A 27 -7.03 8.20 -20.91
N ASN A 28 -8.16 7.47 -20.92
CA ASN A 28 -8.83 7.11 -22.18
C ASN A 28 -9.27 8.35 -23.00
N PRO A 29 -9.95 9.36 -22.42
CA PRO A 29 -10.28 10.59 -23.17
C PRO A 29 -9.05 11.39 -23.62
N ALA A 30 -7.96 11.35 -22.85
CA ALA A 30 -6.71 11.99 -23.25
C ALA A 30 -6.09 11.28 -24.46
N LEU A 31 -6.09 9.94 -24.47
CA LEU A 31 -5.64 9.14 -25.60
C LEU A 31 -6.48 9.44 -26.84
N ASP A 32 -7.81 9.45 -26.72
CA ASP A 32 -8.70 9.77 -27.84
C ASP A 32 -8.43 11.18 -28.43
N LYS A 33 -8.09 12.14 -27.58
CA LYS A 33 -7.82 13.53 -27.99
C LYS A 33 -6.45 13.72 -28.64
N TYR A 34 -5.40 13.13 -28.07
CA TYR A 34 -4.02 13.40 -28.47
C TYR A 34 -3.44 12.34 -29.42
N PHE A 35 -3.95 11.11 -29.34
CA PHE A 35 -3.52 9.95 -30.12
C PHE A 35 -4.75 9.19 -30.63
N PRO A 36 -5.61 9.84 -31.46
CA PRO A 36 -6.84 9.22 -31.94
C PRO A 36 -6.54 7.93 -32.74
N PRO A 37 -7.50 7.00 -32.89
CA PRO A 37 -7.25 5.69 -33.50
C PRO A 37 -6.70 5.75 -34.94
N ASP A 38 -7.02 6.80 -35.68
CA ASP A 38 -6.54 7.06 -37.05
C ASP A 38 -5.09 7.58 -37.10
N SER A 39 -4.51 7.98 -35.96
CA SER A 39 -3.10 8.37 -35.86
C SER A 39 -2.12 7.22 -36.13
N GLY A 40 -2.60 5.98 -36.10
CA GLY A 40 -1.76 4.78 -36.28
C GLY A 40 -0.80 4.52 -35.12
N VAL A 41 -0.96 5.22 -33.99
CA VAL A 41 -0.15 5.03 -32.80
C VAL A 41 -0.64 3.80 -32.02
N ARG A 42 0.30 2.89 -31.72
CA ARG A 42 0.09 1.78 -30.79
C ARG A 42 0.40 2.26 -29.37
N VAL A 43 -0.54 2.09 -28.46
CA VAL A 43 -0.35 2.41 -27.03
C VAL A 43 0.06 1.15 -26.28
N ILE A 44 1.07 1.26 -25.42
CA ILE A 44 1.51 0.24 -24.47
C ILE A 44 1.62 0.84 -23.07
N ALA A 45 1.65 -0.03 -22.05
CA ALA A 45 1.88 0.33 -20.66
C ALA A 45 2.80 -0.71 -20.01
N GLU A 46 3.41 -0.35 -18.88
CA GLU A 46 4.33 -1.19 -18.09
C GLU A 46 3.73 -1.51 -16.70
N PRO A 47 2.57 -2.17 -16.59
CA PRO A 47 1.93 -2.44 -15.31
C PRO A 47 2.73 -3.46 -14.48
N GLY A 48 3.36 -2.99 -13.39
CA GLY A 48 4.02 -3.85 -12.40
C GLY A 48 3.10 -4.19 -11.23
N ARG A 49 3.04 -3.29 -10.22
CA ARG A 49 2.26 -3.51 -8.99
C ARG A 49 0.78 -3.81 -9.25
N TYR A 50 0.18 -3.21 -10.28
CA TYR A 50 -1.21 -3.47 -10.69
C TYR A 50 -1.55 -4.96 -10.80
N TYR A 51 -0.62 -5.77 -11.32
CA TYR A 51 -0.83 -7.20 -11.51
C TYR A 51 -0.56 -8.05 -10.27
N ILE A 52 0.36 -7.62 -9.39
CA ILE A 52 0.98 -8.51 -8.39
C ILE A 52 0.75 -8.09 -6.94
N GLU A 53 0.37 -6.85 -6.67
CA GLU A 53 0.30 -6.28 -5.31
C GLU A 53 -0.66 -7.07 -4.40
N SER A 54 -1.87 -7.38 -4.88
CA SER A 54 -2.89 -8.13 -4.12
C SER A 54 -2.82 -9.64 -4.31
N ALA A 55 -1.97 -10.13 -5.21
CA ALA A 55 -1.86 -11.55 -5.51
C ALA A 55 -1.13 -12.36 -4.43
N PHE A 56 -0.33 -11.70 -3.60
CA PHE A 56 0.47 -12.32 -2.55
C PHE A 56 0.04 -11.84 -1.17
N THR A 57 -0.02 -12.78 -0.22
CA THR A 57 -0.22 -12.47 1.20
C THR A 57 0.91 -13.13 1.99
N LEU A 58 1.63 -12.34 2.79
CA LEU A 58 2.70 -12.84 3.63
C LEU A 58 2.15 -13.30 4.98
N ALA A 59 2.29 -14.59 5.30
CA ALA A 59 2.03 -15.14 6.61
C ALA A 59 3.36 -15.33 7.36
N VAL A 60 3.45 -14.79 8.58
CA VAL A 60 4.67 -14.86 9.42
C VAL A 60 4.36 -15.47 10.78
N ASN A 61 5.33 -16.23 11.32
CA ASN A 61 5.25 -16.72 12.69
C ASN A 61 5.90 -15.72 13.66
N THR A 62 5.28 -15.47 14.81
CA THR A 62 5.88 -14.63 15.85
C THR A 62 6.88 -15.45 16.65
N ILE A 63 8.17 -15.14 16.51
CA ILE A 63 9.26 -15.91 17.16
C ILE A 63 9.74 -15.30 18.48
N ALA A 64 9.43 -14.04 18.77
CA ALA A 64 9.84 -13.37 20.00
C ALA A 64 8.90 -12.23 20.38
N LYS A 65 8.77 -11.98 21.70
CA LYS A 65 8.02 -10.85 22.29
C LYS A 65 8.83 -10.25 23.42
N LYS A 66 9.08 -8.94 23.39
CA LYS A 66 9.76 -8.20 24.47
C LYS A 66 8.75 -7.48 25.34
N LYS A 67 8.88 -7.60 26.67
CA LYS A 67 8.06 -6.91 27.67
C LYS A 67 8.81 -5.69 28.18
N LYS A 68 8.21 -4.49 28.10
CA LYS A 68 8.75 -3.28 28.72
C LYS A 68 8.00 -3.06 30.04
N ARG A 69 8.73 -2.92 31.15
CA ARG A 69 8.13 -2.41 32.40
C ARG A 69 8.08 -0.90 32.26
N VAL A 70 6.90 -0.32 32.22
CA VAL A 70 6.72 1.12 32.38
C VAL A 70 6.69 1.35 33.89
N TRP A 71 7.60 2.19 34.39
CA TRP A 71 7.52 2.67 35.76
C TRP A 71 6.66 3.93 35.69
N GLU A 72 5.46 3.90 36.26
CA GLU A 72 4.73 5.13 36.55
C GLU A 72 5.40 5.77 37.78
N GLU A 73 5.83 7.03 37.68
CA GLU A 73 6.14 7.83 38.87
C GLU A 73 4.82 7.99 39.65
N GLN A 74 4.64 7.17 40.69
CA GLN A 74 3.50 7.27 41.59
C GLN A 74 3.68 8.48 42.53
N THR A 75 2.85 9.52 42.36
CA THR A 75 2.43 10.36 43.49
C THR A 75 1.40 9.59 44.30
N SER A 76 1.74 9.27 45.55
CA SER A 76 1.02 8.39 46.47
C SER A 76 -0.48 8.70 46.63
N SER A 77 -1.33 7.68 46.49
CA SER A 77 -2.32 7.24 47.51
C SER A 77 -3.08 6.01 47.02
N ASP A 78 -2.93 4.91 47.77
CA ASP A 78 -3.74 3.69 47.86
C ASP A 78 -4.71 3.36 46.71
N ASN A 79 -4.37 2.37 45.89
CA ASN A 79 -5.26 1.30 45.38
C ASN A 79 -4.52 0.30 44.49
N ALA A 80 -5.09 -0.91 44.40
CA ALA A 80 -4.51 -2.16 43.87
C ALA A 80 -3.63 -2.03 42.61
N ASP A 81 -2.54 -2.81 42.62
CA ASP A 81 -1.45 -2.88 41.66
C ASP A 81 -1.94 -3.33 40.26
N GLU A 82 -2.61 -2.43 39.52
CA GLU A 82 -2.88 -2.58 38.10
C GLU A 82 -1.77 -1.91 37.30
N SER A 83 -0.62 -2.58 37.20
CA SER A 83 0.44 -2.18 36.27
C SER A 83 -0.11 -2.21 34.84
N LYS A 84 -0.28 -1.04 34.21
CA LYS A 84 -0.73 -0.97 32.81
C LYS A 84 0.30 -1.63 31.90
N GLU A 85 -0.12 -2.72 31.27
CA GLU A 85 0.74 -3.60 30.49
C GLU A 85 0.72 -3.20 29.02
N GLN A 86 1.81 -2.61 28.50
CA GLN A 86 1.93 -2.29 27.08
C GLN A 86 2.73 -3.37 26.35
N THR A 87 2.08 -4.08 25.42
CA THR A 87 2.72 -5.05 24.53
C THR A 87 2.99 -4.41 23.17
N ASN A 88 4.24 -4.42 22.70
CA ASN A 88 4.60 -4.10 21.32
C ASN A 88 5.04 -5.39 20.60
N LEU A 89 4.39 -5.70 19.47
CA LEU A 89 4.78 -6.80 18.59
C LEU A 89 5.78 -6.27 17.56
N HIS A 90 7.02 -6.75 17.60
CA HIS A 90 8.00 -6.48 16.55
C HIS A 90 8.04 -7.68 15.59
N VAL A 91 7.52 -7.49 14.39
CA VAL A 91 7.72 -8.45 13.29
C VAL A 91 9.09 -8.12 12.68
N LEU A 92 10.07 -8.99 12.91
CA LEU A 92 11.36 -8.92 12.21
C LEU A 92 11.14 -9.58 10.85
N CYS A 93 11.00 -8.76 9.80
CA CYS A 93 11.25 -9.25 8.44
C CYS A 93 12.77 -9.15 8.22
N GLU A 94 13.43 -10.30 8.04
CA GLU A 94 14.83 -10.35 7.56
C GLU A 94 14.92 -10.00 6.07
#